data_AF-A0A378XVT3-F1
#
_entry.id   AF-A0A378XVT3-F1
#
_cell.length_a   1.000
_cell.length_b   1.000
_cell.length_c   1.000
_cell.angle_alpha   90.00
_cell.angle_beta   90.00
_cell.angle_gamma   90.00
#
_symmetry.space_group_name_H-M   'P 1'
#
loop_
_entity.id
_entity.type
_entity.pdbx_description
1 polymer ?
#
loop_
_entity_poly.entity_id
_entity_poly.type
_entity_poly.pdbx_seq_one_letter_code
_entity_poly.pdbx_strand_id
1 'polypeptide(L)'
;MQREHTDVNEKPRERFLTLDTATTVMAAALMNGKELLGESNVYGERNHSVHVITELERLLSEAGLTRDDVDGLAVGVGPGSYTGIRIAVTAAKTLAWAWGVPVTSISTLQALAWGGWNHGIEMKGQEGKHESANNDSSGAQAADWIVPVLDARRGQVYTGLFTANSVNDSGSPQRLEADAIRLMTAWTDDLLQRLEVLPVEERPAVIWLVGETTIHAETAERLRAWSELRIVPYELEGKWVGRLGADKLLRQEYDELHTLVPNYTQLAEAEANLLRQR
;
A
#
# COMPACT_ATOMS: atom_id res chain seq x y z
N MET A 1 -25.58 -3.19 -42.72
CA MET A 1 -26.13 -2.61 -41.48
C MET A 1 -25.00 -1.94 -40.74
N GLN A 2 -24.84 -0.64 -40.97
CA GLN A 2 -23.93 0.22 -40.20
C GLN A 2 -24.52 0.35 -38.79
N ARG A 3 -23.72 0.06 -37.75
CA ARG A 3 -24.10 0.43 -36.38
C ARG A 3 -23.77 1.90 -36.21
N GLU A 4 -24.80 2.67 -35.91
CA GLU A 4 -24.72 4.09 -35.57
C GLU A 4 -23.82 4.28 -34.35
N HIS A 5 -22.79 5.09 -34.54
CA HIS A 5 -21.95 5.62 -33.50
C HIS A 5 -22.78 6.67 -32.75
N THR A 6 -23.41 6.27 -31.65
CA THR A 6 -24.09 7.18 -30.74
C THR A 6 -23.10 7.56 -29.64
N ASP A 7 -22.53 8.74 -29.84
CA ASP A 7 -21.64 9.45 -28.93
C ASP A 7 -22.45 9.95 -27.71
N VAL A 8 -22.40 9.19 -26.60
CA VAL A 8 -23.12 9.51 -25.36
C VAL A 8 -22.26 9.14 -24.13
N ASN A 9 -21.08 9.78 -24.00
CA ASN A 9 -20.46 10.24 -22.75
C ASN A 9 -18.96 10.52 -22.97
N GLU A 10 -18.61 11.78 -23.24
CA GLU A 10 -17.22 12.28 -23.36
C GLU A 10 -16.45 12.37 -22.02
N LYS A 11 -16.95 11.77 -20.93
CA LYS A 11 -16.10 11.53 -19.76
C LYS A 11 -15.53 10.12 -19.88
N PRO A 12 -14.19 9.94 -19.83
CA PRO A 12 -13.66 8.60 -19.62
C PRO A 12 -14.33 8.04 -18.38
N ARG A 13 -14.65 6.74 -18.41
CA ARG A 13 -15.07 6.07 -17.20
C ARG A 13 -13.88 6.19 -16.22
N GLU A 14 -14.12 6.12 -14.92
CA GLU A 14 -13.02 6.26 -13.95
C GLU A 14 -12.61 4.86 -13.48
N ARG A 15 -12.45 3.91 -14.41
CA ARG A 15 -12.28 2.51 -14.05
C ARG A 15 -10.84 2.12 -14.04
N PHE A 16 -10.36 1.72 -12.87
CA PHE A 16 -8.95 1.45 -12.65
C PHE A 16 -8.77 0.01 -12.18
N LEU A 17 -7.87 -0.71 -12.84
CA LEU A 17 -7.42 -2.02 -12.37
C LEU A 17 -6.12 -1.86 -11.58
N THR A 18 -5.99 -2.59 -10.49
CA THR A 18 -4.80 -2.54 -9.66
C THR A 18 -4.20 -3.91 -9.40
N LEU A 19 -2.89 -3.93 -9.17
CA LEU A 19 -2.14 -5.14 -8.89
C LEU A 19 -0.91 -4.85 -8.02
N ASP A 20 -0.71 -5.66 -6.99
CA ASP A 20 0.53 -5.72 -6.21
C ASP A 20 0.86 -7.19 -5.92
N THR A 21 2.11 -7.58 -6.16
CA THR A 21 2.62 -8.93 -5.88
C THR A 21 3.91 -8.90 -5.07
N ALA A 22 4.15 -7.82 -4.33
CA ALA A 22 5.34 -7.63 -3.51
C ALA A 22 5.33 -8.46 -2.22
N THR A 23 4.16 -8.88 -1.74
CA THR A 23 3.98 -9.69 -0.53
C THR A 23 3.72 -11.16 -0.86
N THR A 24 3.39 -11.98 0.14
CA THR A 24 2.89 -13.36 -0.05
C THR A 24 1.50 -13.41 -0.68
N VAL A 25 0.78 -12.29 -0.70
CA VAL A 25 -0.54 -12.11 -1.31
C VAL A 25 -0.37 -11.40 -2.65
N MET A 26 -0.97 -11.99 -3.70
CA MET A 26 -1.29 -11.27 -4.93
C MET A 26 -2.57 -10.48 -4.68
N ALA A 27 -2.45 -9.17 -4.63
CA ALA A 27 -3.52 -8.25 -4.32
C ALA A 27 -3.94 -7.52 -5.59
N ALA A 28 -5.20 -7.63 -5.98
CA ALA A 28 -5.76 -6.95 -7.14
C ALA A 28 -7.14 -6.36 -6.83
N ALA A 29 -7.49 -5.26 -7.47
CA ALA A 29 -8.80 -4.64 -7.33
C ALA A 29 -9.25 -3.98 -8.63
N LEU A 30 -10.57 -3.85 -8.76
CA LEU A 30 -11.24 -3.07 -9.78
C LEU A 30 -11.94 -1.90 -9.09
N MET A 31 -11.63 -0.68 -9.52
CA MET A 31 -12.15 0.56 -8.96
C MET A 31 -13.08 1.27 -9.95
N ASN A 32 -14.03 2.05 -9.44
CA ASN A 32 -14.79 3.05 -10.18
C ASN A 32 -14.65 4.39 -9.45
N GLY A 33 -13.85 5.30 -9.99
CA GLY A 33 -13.28 6.40 -9.22
C GLY A 33 -12.53 5.84 -8.02
N LYS A 34 -12.93 6.24 -6.82
CA LYS A 34 -12.38 5.74 -5.55
C LYS A 34 -13.19 4.58 -4.93
N GLU A 35 -14.29 4.19 -5.57
CA GLU A 35 -15.16 3.12 -5.09
C GLU A 35 -14.63 1.75 -5.53
N LEU A 36 -14.70 0.76 -4.65
CA LEU A 36 -14.29 -0.61 -4.94
C LEU A 36 -15.45 -1.36 -5.63
N LEU A 37 -15.21 -1.88 -6.84
CA LEU A 37 -16.17 -2.75 -7.55
C LEU A 37 -15.91 -4.23 -7.28
N GLY A 38 -14.65 -4.62 -7.13
CA GLY A 38 -14.25 -6.01 -6.89
C GLY A 38 -12.81 -6.10 -6.43
N GLU A 39 -12.48 -7.18 -5.72
CA GLU A 39 -11.17 -7.43 -5.14
C GLU A 39 -10.79 -8.91 -5.27
N SER A 40 -9.50 -9.17 -5.44
CA SER A 40 -8.91 -10.51 -5.42
C SER A 40 -7.63 -10.49 -4.59
N ASN A 41 -7.59 -11.24 -3.49
CA ASN A 41 -6.42 -11.40 -2.63
C ASN A 41 -6.07 -12.90 -2.60
N VAL A 42 -5.03 -13.30 -3.33
CA VAL A 42 -4.67 -14.71 -3.54
C VAL A 42 -3.31 -15.00 -2.91
N TYR A 43 -3.27 -15.91 -1.93
CA TYR A 43 -2.02 -16.41 -1.36
C TYR A 43 -1.24 -17.23 -2.38
N GLY A 44 0.00 -16.83 -2.64
CA GLY A 44 0.87 -17.56 -3.56
C GLY A 44 1.84 -18.44 -2.80
N GLU A 45 1.55 -19.74 -2.69
CA GLU A 45 2.57 -20.67 -2.22
C GLU A 45 3.65 -20.95 -3.29
N ARG A 46 3.42 -20.64 -4.58
CA ARG A 46 4.46 -20.80 -5.63
C ARG A 46 4.24 -20.25 -7.05
N ASN A 47 3.15 -19.56 -7.41
CA ASN A 47 2.84 -19.27 -8.82
C ASN A 47 2.14 -17.92 -9.11
N HIS A 48 2.50 -16.82 -8.44
CA HIS A 48 1.85 -15.51 -8.68
C HIS A 48 1.77 -15.14 -10.17
N SER A 49 2.84 -15.38 -10.94
CA SER A 49 2.89 -15.07 -12.38
C SER A 49 1.84 -15.78 -13.23
N VAL A 50 1.35 -16.94 -12.79
CA VAL A 50 0.36 -17.72 -13.56
C VAL A 50 -1.05 -17.14 -13.41
N HIS A 51 -1.34 -16.48 -12.29
CA HIS A 51 -2.70 -16.07 -11.94
C HIS A 51 -2.99 -14.59 -12.17
N VAL A 52 -1.98 -13.72 -12.31
CA VAL A 52 -2.19 -12.26 -12.43
C VAL A 52 -3.21 -11.90 -13.51
N ILE A 53 -3.00 -12.36 -14.75
CA ILE A 53 -3.89 -11.99 -15.86
C ILE A 53 -5.27 -12.62 -15.67
N THR A 54 -5.33 -13.89 -15.28
CA THR A 54 -6.59 -14.60 -15.03
C THR A 54 -7.44 -13.91 -13.97
N GLU A 55 -6.83 -13.41 -12.89
CA GLU A 55 -7.55 -12.74 -11.81
C GLU A 55 -8.04 -11.34 -12.21
N LEU A 56 -7.26 -10.59 -13.00
CA LEU A 56 -7.73 -9.32 -13.56
C LEU A 56 -8.89 -9.53 -14.55
N GLU A 57 -8.80 -10.55 -15.41
CA GLU A 57 -9.89 -10.94 -16.31
C GLU A 57 -11.14 -11.40 -15.54
N ARG A 58 -10.97 -12.15 -14.44
CA ARG A 58 -12.06 -12.56 -13.55
C ARG A 58 -12.76 -11.35 -12.96
N LEU A 59 -12.02 -10.39 -12.41
CA LEU A 59 -12.56 -9.15 -11.83
C LEU A 59 -13.38 -8.35 -12.85
N LEU A 60 -12.87 -8.21 -14.08
CA LEU A 60 -13.62 -7.55 -15.16
C LEU A 60 -14.88 -8.33 -15.51
N SER A 61 -14.78 -9.65 -15.71
CA SER A 61 -15.91 -10.49 -16.10
C SER A 61 -17.02 -10.51 -15.05
N GLU A 62 -16.69 -10.54 -13.76
CA GLU A 62 -17.67 -10.51 -12.66
C GLU A 62 -18.40 -9.17 -12.59
N ALA A 63 -17.74 -8.07 -12.97
CA ALA A 63 -18.34 -6.76 -13.10
C ALA A 63 -19.10 -6.55 -14.44
N GLY A 64 -19.11 -7.56 -15.33
CA GLY A 64 -19.68 -7.43 -16.67
C GLY A 64 -18.93 -6.44 -17.58
N LEU A 65 -17.64 -6.25 -17.31
CA LEU A 65 -16.75 -5.33 -18.02
C LEU A 65 -15.77 -6.07 -18.91
N THR A 66 -15.18 -5.33 -19.83
CA THR A 66 -14.10 -5.79 -20.72
C THR A 66 -12.87 -4.91 -20.54
N ARG A 67 -11.76 -5.27 -21.19
CA ARG A 67 -10.55 -4.42 -21.20
C ARG A 67 -10.82 -3.01 -21.74
N ASP A 68 -11.78 -2.87 -22.65
CA ASP A 68 -12.10 -1.59 -23.30
C ASP A 68 -12.85 -0.64 -22.34
N ASP A 69 -13.25 -1.15 -21.16
CA ASP A 69 -13.84 -0.39 -20.07
C ASP A 69 -12.81 0.08 -19.03
N VAL A 70 -11.52 -0.22 -19.20
CA VAL A 70 -10.46 0.16 -18.26
C VAL A 70 -9.81 1.45 -18.73
N ASP A 71 -9.71 2.43 -17.84
CA ASP A 71 -9.20 3.77 -18.14
C ASP A 71 -7.80 4.01 -17.54
N GLY A 72 -7.31 3.11 -16.69
CA GLY A 72 -5.97 3.20 -16.12
C GLY A 72 -5.58 2.01 -15.25
N LEU A 73 -4.29 1.89 -14.99
CA LEU A 73 -3.70 0.87 -14.14
C LEU A 73 -2.99 1.48 -12.94
N ALA A 74 -3.10 0.88 -11.76
CA ALA A 74 -2.22 1.18 -10.65
C ALA A 74 -1.46 -0.05 -10.19
N VAL A 75 -0.15 0.08 -9.98
CA VAL A 75 0.72 -1.06 -9.71
C VAL A 75 1.56 -0.83 -8.47
N GLY A 76 1.56 -1.82 -7.58
CA GLY A 76 2.49 -1.92 -6.47
C GLY A 76 3.91 -2.13 -6.99
N VAL A 77 4.81 -1.19 -6.71
CA VAL A 77 6.21 -1.26 -7.15
C VAL A 77 7.15 -1.82 -6.08
N GLY A 78 6.62 -2.19 -4.91
CA GLY A 78 7.40 -2.60 -3.74
C GLY A 78 7.58 -1.46 -2.73
N PRO A 79 8.49 -1.66 -1.76
CA PRO A 79 9.41 -2.79 -1.63
C PRO A 79 8.76 -4.13 -1.23
N GLY A 80 9.49 -5.24 -1.41
CA GLY A 80 9.04 -6.59 -1.06
C GLY A 80 9.81 -7.69 -1.79
N SER A 81 9.13 -8.79 -2.11
CA SER A 81 9.66 -9.93 -2.87
C SER A 81 10.25 -9.49 -4.22
N TYR A 82 11.54 -9.77 -4.45
CA TYR A 82 12.25 -9.41 -5.68
C TYR A 82 11.59 -9.96 -6.95
N THR A 83 11.16 -11.22 -6.91
CA THR A 83 10.41 -11.84 -8.00
C THR A 83 9.02 -11.22 -8.11
N GLY A 84 8.37 -11.00 -6.97
CA GLY A 84 7.05 -10.41 -6.86
C GLY A 84 6.94 -9.05 -7.53
N ILE A 85 7.73 -8.06 -7.10
CA ILE A 85 7.66 -6.68 -7.64
C ILE A 85 7.90 -6.63 -9.15
N ARG A 86 8.71 -7.55 -9.69
CA ARG A 86 8.97 -7.64 -11.14
C ARG A 86 7.77 -8.20 -11.90
N ILE A 87 7.04 -9.16 -11.32
CA ILE A 87 5.82 -9.71 -11.92
C ILE A 87 4.78 -8.59 -12.05
N ALA A 88 4.47 -7.88 -10.96
CA ALA A 88 3.50 -6.80 -10.95
C ALA A 88 3.84 -5.71 -11.97
N VAL A 89 5.06 -5.16 -11.91
CA VAL A 89 5.49 -4.07 -12.81
C VAL A 89 5.50 -4.52 -14.28
N THR A 90 5.97 -5.74 -14.57
CA THR A 90 6.00 -6.24 -15.95
C THR A 90 4.58 -6.43 -16.51
N ALA A 91 3.68 -7.00 -15.71
CA ALA A 91 2.28 -7.20 -16.10
C ALA A 91 1.60 -5.85 -16.35
N ALA A 92 1.70 -4.90 -15.40
CA ALA A 92 1.09 -3.59 -15.52
C ALA A 92 1.62 -2.80 -16.73
N LYS A 93 2.94 -2.81 -16.97
CA LYS A 93 3.53 -2.16 -18.16
C LYS A 93 3.02 -2.78 -19.46
N THR A 94 2.96 -4.11 -19.51
CA THR A 94 2.51 -4.83 -20.71
C THR A 94 1.05 -4.53 -21.00
N LEU A 95 0.19 -4.54 -19.98
CA LEU A 95 -1.23 -4.22 -20.10
C LEU A 95 -1.46 -2.75 -20.46
N ALA A 96 -0.79 -1.81 -19.78
CA ALA A 96 -0.86 -0.38 -20.08
C ALA A 96 -0.50 -0.11 -21.55
N TRP A 97 0.60 -0.72 -22.03
CA TRP A 97 1.02 -0.61 -23.41
C TRP A 97 0.00 -1.21 -24.39
N ALA A 98 -0.47 -2.42 -24.11
CA ALA A 98 -1.36 -3.15 -25.01
C ALA A 98 -2.78 -2.54 -25.08
N TRP A 99 -3.24 -1.93 -23.99
CA TRP A 99 -4.57 -1.31 -23.89
C TRP A 99 -4.53 0.20 -24.18
N GLY A 100 -3.36 0.82 -24.22
CA GLY A 100 -3.22 2.26 -24.48
C GLY A 100 -3.71 3.14 -23.33
N VAL A 101 -3.57 2.66 -22.09
CA VAL A 101 -4.06 3.34 -20.88
C VAL A 101 -2.90 3.80 -19.98
N PRO A 102 -3.06 4.90 -19.21
CA PRO A 102 -2.06 5.34 -18.26
C PRO A 102 -1.82 4.31 -17.14
N VAL A 103 -0.63 4.36 -16.56
CA VAL A 103 -0.24 3.56 -15.39
C VAL A 103 0.34 4.46 -14.30
N THR A 104 0.08 4.13 -13.04
CA THR A 104 0.65 4.81 -11.89
C THR A 104 1.21 3.81 -10.87
N SER A 105 2.30 4.17 -10.24
CA SER A 105 3.06 3.38 -9.27
C SER A 105 2.61 3.71 -7.85
N ILE A 106 2.48 2.66 -7.05
CA ILE A 106 2.08 2.72 -5.65
C ILE A 106 3.14 2.05 -4.79
N SER A 107 3.49 2.70 -3.68
CA SER A 107 4.31 2.09 -2.64
C SER A 107 3.50 1.00 -1.93
N THR A 108 4.02 -0.22 -1.97
CA THR A 108 3.41 -1.36 -1.26
C THR A 108 3.31 -1.08 0.23
N LEU A 109 4.32 -0.43 0.83
CA LEU A 109 4.31 -0.07 2.25
C LEU A 109 3.28 1.00 2.58
N GLN A 110 3.00 1.95 1.68
CA GLN A 110 1.94 2.94 1.90
C GLN A 110 0.55 2.30 1.85
N ALA A 111 0.32 1.37 0.92
CA ALA A 111 -0.92 0.61 0.86
C ALA A 111 -1.11 -0.25 2.12
N LEU A 112 -0.05 -0.94 2.56
CA LEU A 112 -0.05 -1.74 3.78
C LEU A 112 -0.28 -0.88 5.04
N ALA A 113 0.36 0.29 5.12
CA ALA A 113 0.16 1.25 6.20
C ALA A 113 -1.31 1.68 6.27
N TRP A 114 -1.90 2.05 5.13
CA TRP A 114 -3.29 2.51 5.08
C TRP A 114 -4.27 1.43 5.51
N GLY A 115 -4.10 0.21 4.99
CA GLY A 115 -4.97 -0.91 5.31
C GLY A 115 -4.86 -1.36 6.75
N GLY A 116 -3.63 -1.56 7.25
CA GLY A 116 -3.40 -2.01 8.62
C GLY A 116 -3.88 -1.01 9.66
N TRP A 117 -3.73 0.29 9.39
CA TRP A 117 -4.24 1.35 10.26
C TRP A 117 -5.77 1.37 10.32
N ASN A 118 -6.45 1.31 9.17
CA ASN A 118 -7.92 1.26 9.13
C ASN A 118 -8.44 0.00 9.83
N HIS A 119 -7.84 -1.15 9.54
CA HIS A 119 -8.20 -2.42 10.19
C HIS A 119 -8.08 -2.34 11.71
N GLY A 120 -6.98 -1.77 12.20
CA GLY A 120 -6.74 -1.58 13.63
C GLY A 120 -7.74 -0.62 14.29
N ILE A 121 -8.15 0.45 13.60
CA ILE A 121 -9.19 1.37 14.09
C ILE A 121 -10.56 0.68 14.14
N GLU A 122 -10.93 -0.07 13.10
CA GLU A 122 -12.20 -0.79 13.03
C GLU A 122 -12.34 -1.82 14.17
N MET A 123 -11.27 -2.55 14.49
CA MET A 123 -11.25 -3.48 15.62
C MET A 123 -11.51 -2.77 16.96
N LYS A 124 -10.89 -1.60 17.19
CA LYS A 124 -11.15 -0.79 18.41
C LYS A 124 -12.59 -0.32 18.51
N GLY A 125 -13.18 0.12 17.40
CA GLY A 125 -14.58 0.57 17.35
C GLY A 125 -15.59 -0.53 17.70
N GLN A 126 -15.21 -1.81 17.57
CA GLN A 126 -16.04 -2.95 17.96
C GLN A 126 -15.89 -3.32 19.44
N GLU A 127 -14.69 -3.17 20.01
CA GLU A 127 -14.43 -3.39 21.44
C GLU A 127 -15.04 -2.28 22.32
N GLY A 128 -15.14 -1.05 21.82
CA GLY A 128 -15.69 0.12 22.53
C GLY A 128 -17.23 0.25 22.54
N LYS A 129 -17.99 -0.66 21.93
CA LYS A 129 -19.47 -0.58 21.89
C LYS A 129 -20.17 -0.79 23.24
N HIS A 130 -19.43 -1.05 24.31
CA HIS A 130 -19.96 -1.11 25.68
C HIS A 130 -19.87 0.18 26.50
N GLU A 131 -19.20 1.23 26.04
CA GLU A 131 -19.18 2.50 26.75
C GLU A 131 -19.29 3.68 25.77
N SER A 132 -20.52 4.14 25.55
CA SER A 132 -20.74 5.51 25.06
C SER A 132 -20.49 6.48 26.21
N ALA A 133 -19.52 7.37 26.03
CA ALA A 133 -19.60 8.71 26.59
C ALA A 133 -18.89 9.69 25.67
N ASN A 134 -19.63 10.74 25.32
CA ASN A 134 -19.25 11.95 24.62
C ASN A 134 -17.78 12.34 24.77
N ASN A 135 -17.16 12.76 23.67
CA ASN A 135 -16.17 13.83 23.76
C ASN A 135 -16.22 14.73 22.53
N ASP A 136 -16.95 15.84 22.68
CA ASP A 136 -16.62 17.08 22.00
C ASP A 136 -15.20 17.47 22.43
N SER A 137 -14.22 17.23 21.55
CA SER A 137 -12.88 17.79 21.72
C SER A 137 -12.38 18.30 20.37
N SER A 138 -12.72 19.55 20.08
CA SER A 138 -12.12 20.39 19.05
C SER A 138 -10.72 20.86 19.42
N GLY A 139 -9.89 19.95 19.94
CA GLY A 139 -8.45 20.13 20.08
C GLY A 139 -7.76 19.47 18.90
N ALA A 140 -6.65 20.05 18.40
CA ALA A 140 -5.80 19.37 17.44
C ALA A 140 -5.23 18.10 18.10
N GLN A 141 -5.83 16.95 17.83
CA GLN A 141 -5.35 15.68 18.35
C GLN A 141 -4.06 15.31 17.63
N ALA A 142 -3.05 14.90 18.39
CA ALA A 142 -1.77 14.48 17.84
C ALA A 142 -1.99 13.34 16.84
N ALA A 143 -1.29 13.42 15.70
CA ALA A 143 -1.41 12.44 14.63
C ALA A 143 -0.90 11.06 15.09
N ASP A 144 -1.39 10.01 14.46
CA ASP A 144 -0.84 8.67 14.63
C ASP A 144 0.44 8.51 13.81
N TRP A 145 1.34 7.63 14.27
CA TRP A 145 2.43 7.10 13.45
C TRP A 145 2.09 5.68 13.02
N ILE A 146 2.34 5.37 11.75
CA ILE A 146 2.12 4.04 11.18
C ILE A 146 3.47 3.55 10.64
N VAL A 147 3.91 2.41 11.15
CA VAL A 147 5.15 1.72 10.83
C VAL A 147 4.79 0.41 10.14
N PRO A 148 4.66 0.39 8.79
CA PRO A 148 4.46 -0.85 8.06
C PRO A 148 5.72 -1.70 8.11
N VAL A 149 5.53 -3.01 8.26
CA VAL A 149 6.60 -4.00 8.36
C VAL A 149 6.32 -5.14 7.38
N LEU A 150 7.28 -5.40 6.50
CA LEU A 150 7.38 -6.64 5.74
C LEU A 150 8.73 -7.29 6.08
N ASP A 151 8.76 -8.60 6.37
CA ASP A 151 9.99 -9.28 6.73
C ASP A 151 10.95 -9.38 5.53
N ALA A 152 12.17 -8.88 5.69
CA ALA A 152 13.24 -8.99 4.72
C ALA A 152 14.31 -10.02 5.13
N ARG A 153 13.99 -10.88 6.11
CA ARG A 153 14.85 -11.90 6.72
C ARG A 153 16.05 -11.32 7.47
N ARG A 154 16.73 -12.17 8.26
CA ARG A 154 17.96 -11.82 9.01
C ARG A 154 17.79 -10.59 9.92
N GLY A 155 16.59 -10.43 10.50
CA GLY A 155 16.24 -9.28 11.33
C GLY A 155 16.07 -7.97 10.55
N GLN A 156 16.09 -8.01 9.22
CA GLN A 156 15.79 -6.86 8.37
C GLN A 156 14.29 -6.81 8.05
N VAL A 157 13.79 -5.60 7.86
CA VAL A 157 12.43 -5.31 7.45
C VAL A 157 12.44 -4.32 6.30
N TYR A 158 11.53 -4.48 5.34
CA TYR A 158 11.12 -3.36 4.51
C TYR A 158 10.12 -2.53 5.31
N THR A 159 10.44 -1.25 5.49
CA THR A 159 9.65 -0.37 6.34
C THR A 159 9.75 1.09 5.88
N GLY A 160 8.90 1.93 6.46
CA GLY A 160 8.87 3.37 6.32
C GLY A 160 8.20 3.95 7.55
N LEU A 161 7.95 5.25 7.55
CA LEU A 161 7.16 5.90 8.59
C LEU A 161 6.09 6.74 7.91
N PHE A 162 4.86 6.60 8.37
CA PHE A 162 3.71 7.37 7.89
C PHE A 162 2.99 8.00 9.07
N THR A 163 2.19 9.02 8.76
CA THR A 163 1.32 9.67 9.73
C THR A 163 -0.09 9.81 9.19
N ALA A 164 -1.07 9.72 10.07
CA ALA A 164 -2.48 9.88 9.73
C ALA A 164 -3.26 10.46 10.91
N ASN A 165 -4.33 11.20 10.62
CA ASN A 165 -5.18 11.82 11.65
C ASN A 165 -6.44 10.99 11.86
N SER A 166 -6.61 10.41 13.05
CA SER A 166 -7.66 9.43 13.36
C SER A 166 -9.09 9.98 13.41
N VAL A 167 -9.26 11.30 13.52
CA VAL A 167 -10.59 11.88 13.82
C VAL A 167 -11.30 12.47 12.60
N ASN A 168 -10.58 12.92 11.57
CA ASN A 168 -11.19 13.69 10.47
C ASN A 168 -10.62 13.38 9.07
N ASP A 169 -9.59 12.54 8.96
CA ASP A 169 -8.91 12.32 7.69
C ASP A 169 -9.21 10.92 7.15
N SER A 170 -10.12 10.86 6.17
CA SER A 170 -10.35 9.69 5.34
C SER A 170 -9.29 9.53 4.24
N GLY A 171 -8.29 10.42 4.22
CA GLY A 171 -7.17 10.40 3.30
C GLY A 171 -6.17 9.28 3.56
N SER A 172 -5.25 9.13 2.62
CA SER A 172 -4.14 8.19 2.74
C SER A 172 -3.10 8.69 3.74
N PRO A 173 -2.43 7.77 4.48
CA PRO A 173 -1.32 8.12 5.35
C PRO A 173 -0.24 8.89 4.58
N GLN A 174 0.21 9.99 5.19
CA GLN A 174 1.27 10.84 4.66
C GLN A 174 2.63 10.28 5.07
N ARG A 175 3.57 10.24 4.14
CA ARG A 175 4.89 9.67 4.39
C ARG A 175 5.77 10.65 5.18
N LEU A 176 6.30 10.19 6.30
CA LEU A 176 7.32 10.88 7.09
C LEU A 176 8.73 10.37 6.78
N GLU A 177 8.89 9.08 6.48
CA GLU A 177 10.17 8.47 6.13
C GLU A 177 10.03 7.59 4.89
N ALA A 178 11.06 7.62 4.04
CA ALA A 178 11.09 6.85 2.80
C ALA A 178 11.04 5.34 3.05
N ASP A 179 10.50 4.62 2.07
CA ASP A 179 10.59 3.17 2.01
C ASP A 179 12.06 2.76 1.97
N ALA A 180 12.47 1.88 2.88
CA ALA A 180 13.82 1.33 2.88
C ALA A 180 13.85 -0.06 3.52
N ILE A 181 14.93 -0.79 3.26
CA ILE A 181 15.30 -1.97 4.03
C ILE A 181 16.15 -1.53 5.24
N ARG A 182 15.77 -1.94 6.44
CA ARG A 182 16.46 -1.57 7.69
C ARG A 182 16.58 -2.79 8.60
N LEU A 183 17.58 -2.84 9.47
CA LEU A 183 17.55 -3.77 10.60
C LEU A 183 16.45 -3.32 11.56
N MET A 184 15.57 -4.23 11.98
CA MET A 184 14.44 -3.89 12.85
C MET A 184 14.90 -3.29 14.18
N THR A 185 15.98 -3.81 14.74
CA THR A 185 16.57 -3.28 15.98
C THR A 185 17.05 -1.85 15.83
N ALA A 186 17.85 -1.57 14.79
CA ALA A 186 18.34 -0.22 14.50
C ALA A 186 17.18 0.73 14.17
N TRP A 187 16.17 0.26 13.44
CA TRP A 187 15.01 1.07 13.12
C TRP A 187 14.20 1.45 14.36
N THR A 188 13.99 0.51 15.28
CA THR A 188 13.36 0.81 16.57
C THR A 188 14.21 1.79 17.38
N ASP A 189 15.54 1.66 17.38
CA ASP A 189 16.44 2.61 18.06
C ASP A 189 16.30 4.02 17.50
N ASP A 190 16.28 4.17 16.16
CA ASP A 190 16.09 5.46 15.48
C ASP A 190 14.73 6.09 15.86
N LEU A 191 13.66 5.29 15.89
CA LEU A 191 12.33 5.76 16.28
C LEU A 191 12.28 6.19 17.77
N LEU A 192 12.92 5.44 18.67
CA LEU A 192 13.03 5.80 20.09
C LEU A 192 13.79 7.12 20.26
N GLN A 193 14.91 7.29 19.58
CA GLN A 193 15.68 8.53 19.62
C GLN A 193 14.85 9.71 19.11
N ARG A 194 14.07 9.52 18.05
CA ARG A 194 13.15 10.54 17.54
C ARG A 194 12.08 10.90 18.56
N LEU A 195 11.45 9.91 19.21
CA LEU A 195 10.42 10.14 20.24
C LEU A 195 10.99 10.86 21.47
N GLU A 196 12.25 10.58 21.83
CA GLU A 196 12.94 11.21 22.95
C GLU A 196 13.10 12.72 22.78
N VAL A 197 13.49 13.16 21.58
CA VAL A 197 13.73 14.58 21.29
C VAL A 197 12.48 15.36 20.87
N LEU A 198 11.38 14.66 20.54
CA LEU A 198 10.13 15.31 20.16
C LEU A 198 9.44 15.98 21.36
N PRO A 199 8.94 17.23 21.18
CA PRO A 199 8.03 17.85 22.14
C PRO A 199 6.84 16.94 22.42
N VAL A 200 6.34 16.95 23.66
CA VAL A 200 5.28 16.01 24.10
C VAL A 200 4.02 16.16 23.26
N GLU A 201 3.70 17.39 22.86
CA GLU A 201 2.58 17.77 22.00
C GLU A 201 2.71 17.31 20.54
N GLU A 202 3.93 17.04 20.06
CA GLU A 202 4.20 16.55 18.71
C GLU A 202 4.38 15.03 18.64
N ARG A 203 4.41 14.35 19.79
CA ARG A 203 4.52 12.89 19.83
C ARG A 203 3.27 12.24 19.28
N PRO A 204 3.40 11.08 18.60
CA PRO A 204 2.23 10.40 18.09
C PRO A 204 1.31 9.95 19.22
N ALA A 205 0.00 10.13 19.03
CA ALA A 205 -1.00 9.62 19.96
C ALA A 205 -0.90 8.09 20.06
N VAL A 206 -0.76 7.44 18.90
CA VAL A 206 -0.58 5.99 18.77
C VAL A 206 0.51 5.69 17.75
N ILE A 207 1.34 4.70 18.06
CA ILE A 207 2.23 4.05 17.10
C ILE A 207 1.60 2.73 16.68
N TRP A 208 1.33 2.60 15.39
CA TRP A 208 0.77 1.40 14.77
C TRP A 208 1.87 0.64 14.04
N LEU A 209 2.23 -0.53 14.55
CA LEU A 209 3.05 -1.49 13.81
C LEU A 209 2.11 -2.38 13.01
N VAL A 210 2.18 -2.34 11.68
CA VAL A 210 1.23 -3.05 10.82
C VAL A 210 1.94 -3.94 9.80
N GLY A 211 1.34 -5.06 9.40
CA GLY A 211 1.92 -5.97 8.40
C GLY A 211 2.37 -7.30 8.98
N GLU A 212 3.55 -7.78 8.56
CA GLU A 212 4.20 -9.01 9.02
C GLU A 212 4.89 -8.82 10.39
N THR A 213 4.09 -8.66 11.44
CA THR A 213 4.56 -8.19 12.74
C THR A 213 5.10 -9.29 13.65
N THR A 214 4.70 -10.55 13.46
CA THR A 214 4.94 -11.65 14.42
C THR A 214 6.41 -11.80 14.83
N ILE A 215 7.34 -11.77 13.88
CA ILE A 215 8.79 -11.94 14.15
C ILE A 215 9.38 -10.71 14.86
N HIS A 216 8.82 -9.53 14.58
CA HIS A 216 9.40 -8.23 14.95
C HIS A 216 8.70 -7.58 16.16
N ALA A 217 7.62 -8.19 16.65
CA ALA A 217 6.77 -7.66 17.72
C ALA A 217 7.57 -7.39 19.01
N GLU A 218 8.39 -8.34 19.46
CA GLU A 218 9.20 -8.18 20.68
C GLU A 218 10.16 -6.98 20.58
N THR A 219 10.75 -6.77 19.41
CA THR A 219 11.65 -5.63 19.20
C THR A 219 10.87 -4.31 19.22
N ALA A 220 9.67 -4.28 18.65
CA ALA A 220 8.82 -3.10 18.61
C ALA A 220 8.21 -2.73 19.98
N GLU A 221 8.03 -3.68 20.89
CA GLU A 221 7.47 -3.44 22.24
C GLU A 221 8.20 -2.35 23.02
N ARG A 222 9.48 -2.12 22.71
CA ARG A 222 10.28 -1.03 23.29
C ARG A 222 9.66 0.36 23.06
N LEU A 223 8.93 0.55 21.95
CA LEU A 223 8.26 1.82 21.61
C LEU A 223 7.13 2.17 22.58
N ARG A 224 6.54 1.18 23.26
CA ARG A 224 5.45 1.37 24.22
C ARG A 224 5.84 2.26 25.41
N ALA A 225 7.14 2.44 25.65
CA ALA A 225 7.65 3.33 26.70
C ALA A 225 7.34 4.83 26.44
N TRP A 226 7.06 5.23 25.19
CA TRP A 226 6.90 6.63 24.79
C TRP A 226 5.49 6.99 24.31
N SER A 227 4.81 6.07 23.63
CA SER A 227 3.46 6.26 23.09
C SER A 227 2.66 4.95 23.16
N GLU A 228 1.34 5.02 23.04
CA GLU A 228 0.51 3.81 22.91
C GLU A 228 0.98 3.01 21.68
N LEU A 229 1.40 1.76 21.88
CA LEU A 229 1.80 0.86 20.80
C LEU A 229 0.68 -0.13 20.49
N ARG A 230 0.30 -0.19 19.21
CA ARG A 230 -0.64 -1.18 18.66
C ARG A 230 0.07 -2.01 17.60
N ILE A 231 0.08 -3.31 17.79
CA ILE A 231 0.67 -4.27 16.87
C ILE A 231 -0.48 -4.97 16.15
N VAL A 232 -0.60 -4.74 14.84
CA VAL A 232 -1.72 -5.20 14.03
C VAL A 232 -1.17 -6.07 12.89
N PRO A 233 -1.18 -7.41 13.07
CA PRO A 233 -0.93 -8.32 11.96
C PRO A 233 -1.92 -8.01 10.83
N TYR A 234 -1.40 -7.78 9.63
CA TYR A 234 -2.22 -7.36 8.51
C TYR A 234 -1.58 -7.78 7.19
N GLU A 235 -2.41 -8.16 6.23
CA GLU A 235 -1.98 -8.58 4.91
C GLU A 235 -2.46 -7.59 3.86
N LEU A 236 -1.68 -7.42 2.80
CA LEU A 236 -1.98 -6.45 1.78
C LEU A 236 -3.28 -6.81 1.04
N GLU A 237 -4.22 -5.88 1.02
CA GLU A 237 -5.47 -5.97 0.27
C GLU A 237 -5.42 -5.08 -0.98
N GLY A 238 -5.93 -5.59 -2.11
CA GLY A 238 -5.94 -4.91 -3.40
C GLY A 238 -6.63 -3.54 -3.36
N LYS A 239 -7.68 -3.38 -2.55
CA LYS A 239 -8.45 -2.14 -2.42
C LYS A 239 -7.63 -0.94 -1.98
N TRP A 240 -6.56 -1.11 -1.19
CA TRP A 240 -5.73 0.01 -0.73
C TRP A 240 -4.76 0.49 -1.79
N VAL A 241 -4.21 -0.44 -2.58
CA VAL A 241 -3.49 -0.13 -3.82
C VAL A 241 -4.44 0.56 -4.79
N GLY A 242 -5.66 0.02 -4.91
CA GLY A 242 -6.84 0.57 -5.58
C GLY A 242 -7.07 2.05 -5.31
N ARG A 243 -7.29 2.39 -4.03
CA ARG A 243 -7.61 3.75 -3.59
C ARG A 243 -6.46 4.73 -3.80
N LEU A 244 -5.22 4.34 -3.50
CA LEU A 244 -4.04 5.17 -3.78
C LEU A 244 -3.88 5.41 -5.29
N GLY A 245 -4.07 4.35 -6.08
CA GLY A 245 -3.98 4.37 -7.53
C GLY A 245 -5.02 5.28 -8.15
N ALA A 246 -6.28 5.10 -7.76
CA ALA A 246 -7.38 5.94 -8.18
C ALA A 246 -7.13 7.43 -7.88
N ASP A 247 -6.62 7.75 -6.68
CA ASP A 247 -6.32 9.14 -6.31
C ASP A 247 -5.29 9.79 -7.26
N LYS A 248 -4.21 9.07 -7.59
CA LYS A 248 -3.21 9.54 -8.56
C LYS A 248 -3.78 9.62 -9.98
N LEU A 249 -4.50 8.59 -10.43
CA LEU A 249 -5.06 8.52 -11.79
C LEU A 249 -6.08 9.64 -12.05
N LEU A 250 -6.94 9.93 -11.08
CA LEU A 250 -7.91 11.03 -11.14
C LEU A 250 -7.25 12.41 -11.17
N ARG A 251 -6.07 12.56 -10.54
CA ARG A 251 -5.24 13.77 -10.62
C ARG A 251 -4.34 13.83 -11.86
N GLN A 252 -4.43 12.82 -12.73
CA GLN A 252 -3.57 12.69 -13.92
C GLN A 252 -2.08 12.55 -13.58
N GLU A 253 -1.76 11.98 -12.42
CA GLU A 253 -0.40 11.67 -11.98
C GLU A 253 0.00 10.27 -12.47
N TYR A 254 0.54 10.23 -13.69
CA TYR A 254 0.95 9.01 -14.37
C TYR A 254 2.46 8.82 -14.31
N ASP A 255 2.88 7.56 -14.26
CA ASP A 255 4.27 7.20 -14.50
C ASP A 255 4.54 7.10 -16.00
N GLU A 256 5.77 7.45 -16.38
CA GLU A 256 6.21 7.22 -17.75
C GLU A 256 6.51 5.73 -17.93
N LEU A 257 5.85 5.12 -18.92
CA LEU A 257 5.80 3.69 -19.12
C LEU A 257 7.19 3.04 -19.30
N HIS A 258 8.09 3.67 -20.05
CA HIS A 258 9.42 3.12 -20.31
C HIS A 258 10.32 3.12 -19.07
N THR A 259 10.19 4.15 -18.24
CA THR A 259 10.98 4.35 -17.01
C THR A 259 10.37 3.78 -15.75
N LEU A 260 9.10 3.31 -15.79
CA LEU A 260 8.48 2.57 -14.70
C LEU A 260 9.28 1.30 -14.39
N VAL A 261 9.88 1.27 -13.19
CA VAL A 261 10.70 0.16 -12.69
C VAL A 261 10.29 -0.18 -11.26
N PRO A 262 10.55 -1.42 -10.79
CA PRO A 262 10.33 -1.76 -9.40
C PRO A 262 11.17 -0.90 -8.45
N ASN A 263 10.64 -0.66 -7.25
CA ASN A 263 11.36 -0.02 -6.15
C ASN A 263 12.31 -1.04 -5.49
N TYR A 264 13.53 -1.14 -6.04
CA TYR A 264 14.61 -1.91 -5.46
C TYR A 264 15.24 -1.15 -4.27
N THR A 265 14.58 -1.15 -3.11
CA THR A 265 15.15 -0.59 -1.87
C THR A 265 16.43 -1.30 -1.44
N GLN A 266 16.74 -2.46 -2.04
CA GLN A 266 18.02 -3.13 -1.99
C GLN A 266 18.51 -3.37 -3.42
N LEU A 267 19.69 -2.83 -3.77
CA LEU A 267 20.39 -3.20 -4.99
C LEU A 267 20.68 -4.70 -4.95
N ALA A 268 20.56 -5.39 -6.10
CA ALA A 268 20.93 -6.80 -6.16
C ALA A 268 22.41 -6.97 -5.72
N GLU A 269 22.77 -8.09 -5.08
CA GLU A 269 24.16 -8.32 -4.62
C GLU A 269 25.19 -8.09 -5.73
N ALA A 270 24.84 -8.45 -6.97
CA ALA A 270 25.68 -8.20 -8.15
C ALA A 270 25.89 -6.70 -8.42
N GLU A 271 24.87 -5.88 -8.30
CA GLU A 271 24.93 -4.42 -8.51
C GLU A 271 25.64 -3.72 -7.36
N ALA A 272 25.36 -4.14 -6.12
CA ALA A 272 26.05 -3.63 -4.93
C ALA A 272 27.57 -3.94 -4.96
N ASN A 273 27.95 -5.13 -5.44
CA ASN A 273 29.35 -5.50 -5.63
C ASN A 273 30.02 -4.70 -6.75
N LEU A 274 29.30 -4.38 -7.83
CA LEU A 274 29.84 -3.61 -8.96
C LEU A 274 30.07 -2.13 -8.59
N LEU A 275 29.23 -1.57 -7.71
CA LEU A 275 29.41 -0.24 -7.13
C LEU A 275 30.58 -0.17 -6.13
N ARG A 276 30.91 -1.27 -5.43
CA ARG A 276 32.10 -1.34 -4.55
C ARG A 276 33.42 -1.46 -5.30
N GLN A 277 33.38 -1.78 -6.60
CA GLN A 277 34.55 -1.93 -7.46
C GLN A 277 34.85 -0.69 -8.31
N ARG A 278 34.09 0.40 -8.14
CA ARG A 278 34.33 1.72 -8.74
C ARG A 278 34.86 2.69 -7.69
#